data_AF-A0A0S2F707-F1
#
_entry.id   AF-A0A0S2F707-F1
#
_cell.length_a   1.000
_cell.length_b   1.000
_cell.length_c   1.000
_cell.angle_alpha   90.00
_cell.angle_beta   90.00
_cell.angle_gamma   90.00
#
_symmetry.space_group_name_H-M   'P 1'
#
loop_
_entity.id
_entity.type
_entity.pdbx_description
1 polymer ?
#
loop_
_entity_poly.entity_id
_entity_poly.type
_entity_poly.pdbx_seq_one_letter_code
_entity_poly.pdbx_strand_id
1 'polypeptide(L)'
;MESIPVVFSDAMKFSIPVISMPVGDLPALIGCGTGWLAKSVDASAFASAIGASLLSGHDDAAIRAVSDRFAIEKIARRIVFATQKAGTAASD
;
A
#
# COMPACT_ATOMS: atom_id res chain seq x y z
N MET A 1 -1.54 -6.57 12.43
CA MET A 1 -2.34 -6.00 11.34
C MET A 1 -3.67 -5.60 11.94
N GLU A 2 -3.83 -4.31 12.22
CA GLU A 2 -5.17 -3.72 12.16
C GLU A 2 -5.64 -3.79 10.69
N SER A 3 -6.96 -3.72 10.46
CA SER A 3 -7.63 -4.02 9.18
C SER A 3 -6.83 -3.69 7.91
N ILE A 4 -6.85 -4.61 6.94
CA ILE A 4 -6.31 -4.38 5.58
C ILE A 4 -6.84 -3.02 5.08
N PRO A 5 -5.96 -2.07 4.69
CA PRO A 5 -6.41 -0.75 4.26
C PRO A 5 -6.95 -0.84 2.83
N VAL A 6 -8.21 -1.29 2.71
CA VAL A 6 -8.86 -1.59 1.43
C VAL A 6 -8.85 -0.37 0.51
N VAL A 7 -9.17 0.81 1.04
CA VAL A 7 -9.14 2.09 0.28
C VAL A 7 -7.75 2.37 -0.28
N PHE A 8 -6.68 2.13 0.48
CA PHE A 8 -5.31 2.26 -0.02
C PHE A 8 -5.04 1.25 -1.14
N SER A 9 -5.44 0.00 -0.96
CA SER A 9 -5.23 -1.03 -2.00
C SER A 9 -5.96 -0.71 -3.30
N ASP A 10 -7.15 -0.11 -3.23
CA ASP A 10 -7.88 0.31 -4.42
C ASP A 10 -7.23 1.52 -5.09
N ALA A 11 -6.76 2.50 -4.32
CA ALA A 11 -5.98 3.61 -4.87
C ALA A 11 -4.74 3.12 -5.63
N MET A 12 -4.01 2.14 -5.08
CA MET A 12 -2.85 1.55 -5.75
C MET A 12 -3.23 0.85 -7.07
N LYS A 13 -4.37 0.12 -7.13
CA LYS A 13 -4.85 -0.49 -8.38
C LYS A 13 -5.12 0.54 -9.47
N PHE A 14 -5.60 1.72 -9.11
CA PHE A 14 -5.84 2.82 -10.05
C PHE A 14 -4.63 3.74 -10.25
N SER A 15 -3.47 3.39 -9.69
CA SER A 15 -2.25 4.21 -9.73
C SER A 15 -2.46 5.63 -9.17
N ILE A 16 -3.25 5.74 -8.10
CA ILE A 16 -3.56 7.01 -7.43
C ILE A 16 -2.69 7.13 -6.17
N PRO A 17 -1.82 8.15 -6.06
CA PRO A 17 -1.06 8.38 -4.84
C PRO A 17 -2.00 8.77 -3.68
N VAL A 18 -1.66 8.35 -2.47
CA VAL A 18 -2.52 8.55 -1.29
C VAL A 18 -1.89 9.56 -0.34
N ILE A 19 -2.71 10.46 0.19
CA ILE A 19 -2.33 11.32 1.32
C ILE A 19 -3.00 10.73 2.56
N SER A 20 -2.23 10.48 3.62
CA SER A 20 -2.76 9.83 4.82
C SER A 20 -2.19 10.39 6.11
N MET A 21 -2.95 10.23 7.20
CA MET A 21 -2.46 10.44 8.56
C MET A 21 -1.63 9.24 9.04
N PRO A 22 -0.72 9.42 10.03
CA PRO A 22 0.18 8.37 10.47
C PRO A 22 -0.49 7.41 11.46
N VAL A 23 -1.47 6.63 10.99
CA VAL A 23 -2.26 5.68 11.80
C VAL A 23 -2.14 4.25 11.28
N GLY A 24 -2.18 3.28 12.20
CA GLY A 24 -2.12 1.86 11.89
C GLY A 24 -0.92 1.50 11.00
N ASP A 25 -1.20 0.72 9.95
CA ASP A 25 -0.17 0.23 9.02
C ASP A 25 0.17 1.21 7.87
N LEU A 26 -0.53 2.37 7.78
CA LEU A 26 -0.37 3.33 6.69
C LEU A 26 1.02 3.98 6.61
N PRO A 27 1.73 4.31 7.72
CA PRO A 27 3.09 4.83 7.64
C PRO A 27 4.05 3.94 6.84
N ALA A 28 3.95 2.62 7.02
CA ALA A 28 4.80 1.67 6.31
C ALA A 28 4.45 1.59 4.82
N LEU A 29 3.16 1.68 4.48
CA LEU A 29 2.68 1.60 3.09
C LEU A 29 3.00 2.87 2.29
N ILE A 30 2.80 4.04 2.92
CA ILE A 30 3.10 5.34 2.32
C ILE A 30 4.61 5.57 2.23
N GLY A 31 5.37 5.14 3.25
CA GLY A 31 6.83 5.24 3.30
C GLY A 31 7.56 4.54 2.15
N CYS A 32 6.89 3.68 1.39
CA CYS A 32 7.42 3.10 0.15
C CYS A 32 7.37 4.05 -1.07
N GLY A 33 6.95 5.30 -0.92
CA GLY A 33 6.85 6.26 -2.03
C GLY A 33 5.48 6.31 -2.71
N THR A 34 4.44 5.76 -2.07
CA THR A 34 3.08 5.68 -2.66
C THR A 34 2.21 6.92 -2.40
N GLY A 35 2.80 7.97 -1.84
CA GLY A 35 2.15 9.25 -1.61
C GLY A 35 2.76 10.01 -0.44
N TRP A 36 1.94 10.71 0.34
CA TRP A 36 2.38 11.63 1.39
C TRP A 36 1.79 11.27 2.75
N LEU A 37 2.65 11.29 3.77
CA LEU A 37 2.26 11.03 5.14
C LEU A 37 2.25 12.33 5.94
N ALA A 38 1.12 12.65 6.58
CA ALA A 38 1.05 13.75 7.51
C ALA A 38 1.91 13.46 8.75
N LYS A 39 2.39 14.52 9.42
CA LYS A 39 3.27 14.40 10.60
C LYS A 39 2.54 13.94 11.85
N SER A 40 1.24 14.18 11.93
CA SER A 40 0.37 13.90 13.08
C SER A 40 -1.08 13.77 12.63
N VAL A 41 -1.97 13.39 13.56
CA VAL A 41 -3.39 13.11 13.32
C VAL A 41 -4.30 14.34 13.42
N ASP A 42 -3.74 15.54 13.34
CA ASP A 42 -4.49 16.79 13.39
C ASP A 42 -4.69 17.43 12.01
N ALA A 43 -5.68 18.32 11.93
CA ALA A 43 -6.08 18.95 10.67
C ALA A 43 -4.96 19.81 10.05
N SER A 44 -4.14 20.47 10.86
CA SER A 44 -3.05 21.32 10.37
C SER A 44 -1.95 20.50 9.70
N ALA A 45 -1.60 19.38 10.31
CA ALA A 45 -0.64 18.44 9.73
C ALA A 45 -1.16 17.81 8.43
N PHE A 46 -2.45 17.45 8.37
CA PHE A 46 -3.03 16.88 7.15
C PHE A 46 -3.14 17.91 6.02
N ALA A 47 -3.56 19.14 6.33
CA ALA A 47 -3.56 20.26 5.37
C ALA A 47 -2.15 20.54 4.82
N SER A 48 -1.13 20.47 5.67
CA SER A 48 0.27 20.63 5.25
C SER A 48 0.71 19.53 4.27
N ALA A 49 0.29 18.28 4.48
CA ALA A 49 0.58 17.17 3.57
C ALA A 49 -0.12 17.34 2.21
N ILE A 50 -1.36 17.85 2.20
CA ILE A 50 -2.06 18.24 0.96
C ILE A 50 -1.32 19.37 0.24
N GLY A 51 -0.86 20.39 0.95
CA GLY A 51 -0.06 21.46 0.34
C GLY A 51 1.22 20.93 -0.31
N ALA A 52 1.93 20.01 0.36
CA ALA A 52 3.14 19.40 -0.17
C ALA A 52 2.88 18.54 -1.42
N SER A 53 1.75 17.82 -1.48
CA SER A 53 1.41 16.98 -2.64
C SER A 53 1.10 17.78 -3.89
N LEU A 54 0.59 19.01 -3.75
CA LEU A 54 0.35 19.90 -4.89
C LEU A 54 1.64 20.50 -5.48
N LEU A 55 2.71 20.55 -4.69
CA LEU A 55 3.99 21.16 -5.07
C LEU A 55 5.05 20.14 -5.50
N SER A 56 4.79 18.85 -5.33
CA SER A 56 5.75 17.78 -5.60
C SER A 56 5.14 16.69 -6.48
N GLY A 57 5.96 16.06 -7.32
CA GLY A 57 5.55 14.85 -8.05
C GLY A 57 5.45 13.63 -7.13
N HIS A 58 4.79 12.59 -7.60
CA HIS A 58 4.76 11.28 -6.93
C HIS A 58 5.66 10.27 -7.66
N ASP A 59 6.02 9.20 -6.97
CA ASP A 59 6.84 8.13 -7.53
C ASP A 59 5.95 7.07 -8.21
N ASP A 60 5.75 7.23 -9.52
CA ASP A 60 4.99 6.28 -10.34
C ASP A 60 5.53 4.85 -10.27
N ALA A 61 6.86 4.68 -10.14
CA ALA A 61 7.47 3.35 -10.10
C ALA A 61 7.14 2.66 -8.77
N ALA A 62 7.20 3.38 -7.66
CA ALA A 62 6.78 2.89 -6.36
C ALA A 62 5.29 2.49 -6.35
N ILE A 63 4.42 3.35 -6.90
CA ILE A 63 2.97 3.07 -6.98
C ILE A 63 2.71 1.82 -7.82
N ARG A 64 3.34 1.68 -8.99
CA ARG A 64 3.22 0.47 -9.82
C ARG A 64 3.72 -0.78 -9.10
N ALA A 65 4.84 -0.71 -8.40
CA ALA A 65 5.37 -1.84 -7.64
C ALA A 65 4.42 -2.30 -6.53
N VAL A 66 3.76 -1.36 -5.85
CA VAL A 66 2.76 -1.68 -4.80
C VAL A 66 1.44 -2.15 -5.41
N SER A 67 0.99 -1.58 -6.53
CA SER A 67 -0.17 -2.05 -7.29
C SER A 67 -0.01 -3.54 -7.67
N ASP A 68 1.17 -3.89 -8.17
CA ASP A 68 1.54 -5.27 -8.49
C ASP A 68 1.48 -6.22 -7.29
N ARG A 69 1.78 -5.74 -6.08
CA ARG A 69 1.67 -6.52 -4.84
C ARG A 69 0.22 -6.82 -4.47
N PHE A 70 -0.72 -5.95 -4.84
CA PHE A 70 -2.15 -6.11 -4.60
C PHE A 70 -2.93 -6.74 -5.77
N ALA A 71 -2.26 -7.11 -6.86
CA ALA A 71 -2.89 -7.79 -7.99
C ALA A 71 -3.44 -9.16 -7.58
N ILE A 72 -4.76 -9.34 -7.71
CA ILE A 72 -5.49 -10.53 -7.22
C ILE A 72 -4.97 -11.80 -7.89
N GLU A 73 -4.63 -11.75 -9.18
CA GLU A 73 -4.10 -12.88 -9.93
C GLU A 73 -2.73 -13.32 -9.40
N LYS A 74 -1.88 -12.36 -9.00
CA LYS A 74 -0.57 -12.65 -8.39
C LYS A 74 -0.74 -13.23 -6.99
N ILE A 75 -1.68 -12.70 -6.20
CA ILE A 75 -2.00 -13.21 -4.87
C ILE A 75 -2.56 -14.64 -4.96
N ALA A 76 -3.52 -14.88 -5.85
CA ALA A 76 -4.12 -16.19 -6.07
C ALA A 76 -3.07 -17.23 -6.47
N ARG A 77 -2.19 -16.90 -7.43
CA ARG A 77 -1.07 -17.78 -7.80
C ARG A 77 -0.19 -18.12 -6.59
N ARG A 78 0.20 -17.12 -5.78
CA ARG A 78 1.03 -17.34 -4.58
C ARG A 78 0.37 -18.26 -3.57
N ILE A 79 -0.94 -18.13 -3.35
CA ILE A 79 -1.69 -19.02 -2.45
C ILE A 79 -1.69 -20.45 -2.98
N VAL A 80 -1.99 -20.67 -4.26
CA VAL A 80 -1.98 -22.01 -4.88
C VAL A 80 -0.59 -22.65 -4.79
N PHE A 81 0.48 -21.90 -5.08
CA PHE A 81 1.84 -22.43 -4.95
C PHE A 81 2.21 -22.77 -3.51
N ALA A 82 1.79 -21.95 -2.54
CA ALA A 82 2.07 -22.19 -1.13
C ALA A 82 1.37 -23.46 -0.62
N THR A 83 0.12 -23.70 -1.02
CA THR A 83 -0.64 -24.89 -0.61
C THR A 83 -0.11 -26.16 -1.26
N GLN A 84 0.31 -26.11 -2.52
CA GLN A 84 0.94 -27.25 -3.20
C GLN A 84 2.27 -27.64 -2.53
N LYS A 85 3.13 -26.66 -2.23
CA LYS A 85 4.40 -26.91 -1.55
C LYS A 85 4.21 -27.54 -0.16
N ALA A 86 3.20 -27.10 0.59
CA ALA A 86 2.88 -27.65 1.90
C ALA A 86 2.36 -29.10 1.82
N GLY A 87 1.59 -29.45 0.78
CA GLY A 87 1.11 -30.82 0.54
C GLY A 87 2.22 -31.80 0.17
N THR A 88 3.20 -31.37 -0.64
CA THR A 88 4.36 -32.20 -0.99
C THR A 88 5.27 -32.44 0.22
N ALA A 89 5.49 -31.44 1.07
CA ALA A 89 6.32 -31.58 2.28
C ALA A 89 5.68 -32.39 3.42
N ALA A 90 4.37 -32.67 3.35
CA ALA A 90 3.64 -33.48 4.35
C ALA A 90 3.47 -34.95 3.92
N SER A 91 3.95 -35.33 2.73
CA SER A 91 3.86 -36.68 2.17
C SER A 91 5.20 -37.44 2.20
N ASP A 92 6.24 -36.83 2.78
CA ASP A 92 7.57 -37.41 3.08
C ASP A 92 7.71 -37.57 4.61
#